data_AF-A0A3A4NY95-F1
#
_entry.id   AF-A0A3A4NY95-F1
#
_cell.length_a   1.000
_cell.length_b   1.000
_cell.length_c   1.000
_cell.angle_alpha   90.00
_cell.angle_beta   90.00
_cell.angle_gamma   90.00
#
_symmetry.space_group_name_H-M   'P 1'
#
loop_
_entity.id
_entity.type
_entity.pdbx_description
1 polymer ?
#
loop_
_entity_poly.entity_id
_entity_poly.type
_entity_poly.pdbx_seq_one_letter_code
_entity_poly.pdbx_strand_id
1 'polypeptide(L)'
;MKICICGKGGSAEQGNTVAARLTELHIPVIGTVGFHCEIQSSCLTGRRLNLDGAAAAEVARITGKLLSRHSRDQDDGKRVVR
;
A
#
# COMPACT_ATOMS: atom_id res chain seq x y z
N MET A 1 -8.95 10.38 6.98
CA MET A 1 -8.68 8.92 7.01
C MET A 1 -7.20 8.67 7.26
N LYS A 2 -6.84 7.73 8.15
CA LYS A 2 -5.46 7.24 8.28
C LYS A 2 -5.34 5.96 7.45
N ILE A 3 -4.32 5.85 6.61
CA ILE A 3 -4.08 4.73 5.70
C ILE A 3 -2.76 4.08 6.11
N CYS A 4 -2.72 2.76 6.20
CA CYS A 4 -1.51 2.03 6.54
C CYS A 4 -1.00 1.19 5.36
N ILE A 5 0.32 1.23 5.16
CA ILE A 5 1.08 0.36 4.26
C ILE A 5 2.07 -0.40 5.14
N CYS A 6 1.93 -1.72 5.24
CA CYS A 6 2.86 -2.53 6.02
C CYS A 6 4.08 -2.89 5.14
N GLY A 7 5.26 -2.39 5.50
CA GLY A 7 6.52 -2.81 4.91
C GLY A 7 7.16 -3.94 5.71
N LYS A 8 7.85 -4.87 5.01
CA LYS A 8 8.69 -5.92 5.59
C LYS A 8 7.93 -6.94 6.46
N GLY A 9 6.91 -7.59 5.91
CA GLY A 9 6.46 -8.88 6.42
C GLY A 9 7.46 -9.95 6.02
N GLY A 10 8.19 -10.54 6.96
CA GLY A 10 9.07 -11.68 6.68
C GLY A 10 8.30 -12.95 6.32
N SER A 11 7.01 -13.00 6.66
CA SER A 11 6.07 -14.05 6.27
C SER A 11 4.64 -13.52 6.11
N ALA A 12 3.76 -14.30 5.47
CA ALA A 12 2.35 -13.96 5.29
C ALA A 12 1.61 -13.85 6.65
N GLU A 13 1.98 -14.70 7.61
CA GLU A 13 1.42 -14.72 8.96
C GLU A 13 1.69 -13.41 9.69
N GLN A 14 2.91 -12.88 9.62
CA GLN A 14 3.24 -11.58 10.20
C GLN A 14 2.41 -10.45 9.58
N GLY A 15 2.26 -10.48 8.25
CA GLY A 15 1.40 -9.53 7.54
C GLY A 15 -0.06 -9.58 8.03
N ASN A 16 -0.59 -10.79 8.21
CA ASN A 16 -1.95 -11.01 8.69
C ASN A 16 -2.14 -10.54 10.14
N THR A 17 -1.17 -10.80 11.03
CA THR A 17 -1.23 -10.33 12.42
C THR A 17 -1.26 -8.81 12.50
N VAL A 18 -0.39 -8.12 11.75
CA VAL A 18 -0.38 -6.65 11.72
C VAL A 18 -1.69 -6.11 11.12
N ALA A 19 -2.18 -6.71 10.04
CA ALA A 19 -3.45 -6.32 9.44
C ALA A 19 -4.65 -6.49 10.40
N ALA A 20 -4.68 -7.57 11.18
CA ALA A 20 -5.70 -7.79 12.19
C ALA A 20 -5.69 -6.68 13.27
N ARG A 21 -4.51 -6.33 13.79
CA ARG A 21 -4.35 -5.24 14.78
C ARG A 21 -4.76 -3.87 14.22
N LEU A 22 -4.42 -3.59 12.97
CA LEU A 22 -4.83 -2.34 12.32
C LEU A 22 -6.35 -2.29 12.09
N THR A 23 -6.97 -3.44 11.84
CA THR A 23 -8.43 -3.56 11.72
C THR A 23 -9.12 -3.27 13.06
N GLU A 24 -8.59 -3.79 14.19
CA GLU A 24 -9.06 -3.48 15.54
C GLU A 24 -9.03 -1.97 15.85
N LEU A 25 -8.04 -1.25 15.30
CA LEU A 25 -7.88 0.20 15.47
C LEU A 25 -8.68 1.03 14.44
N HIS A 26 -9.53 0.40 13.64
CA HIS A 26 -10.28 1.03 12.54
C HIS A 26 -9.38 1.75 11.51
N ILE A 27 -8.15 1.26 11.32
CA ILE A 27 -7.21 1.79 10.32
C ILE A 27 -7.27 0.91 9.07
N PRO A 28 -7.80 1.40 7.94
CA PRO A 28 -7.86 0.62 6.72
C PRO A 28 -6.47 0.36 6.13
N VAL A 29 -6.15 -0.92 5.96
CA VAL A 29 -4.94 -1.37 5.25
C VAL A 29 -5.21 -1.40 3.75
N ILE A 30 -4.33 -0.79 2.95
CA ILE A 30 -4.45 -0.77 1.48
C ILE A 30 -3.69 -1.95 0.84
N GLY A 31 -2.57 -2.30 1.44
CA GLY A 31 -1.78 -3.46 1.07
C GLY A 31 -0.49 -3.56 1.86
N THR A 32 0.26 -4.59 1.53
CA THR A 32 1.55 -4.91 2.13
C THR A 32 2.60 -4.98 1.01
N VAL A 33 3.81 -4.53 1.33
CA VAL A 33 4.99 -4.70 0.46
C VAL A 33 5.87 -5.78 1.10
N GLY A 34 6.14 -6.82 0.34
CA GLY A 34 6.96 -7.95 0.76
C GLY A 34 8.42 -7.58 0.96
N PHE A 35 9.20 -8.55 1.44
CA PHE A 35 10.65 -8.40 1.46
C PHE A 35 11.22 -8.62 0.06
N HIS A 36 11.86 -7.59 -0.49
CA HIS A 36 12.48 -7.62 -1.81
C HIS A 36 13.91 -7.06 -1.71
N CYS A 37 14.92 -7.89 -1.99
CA CYS A 37 16.33 -7.46 -1.94
C CYS A 37 16.62 -6.29 -2.89
N GLU A 38 15.87 -6.18 -3.99
CA GLU A 38 15.92 -5.07 -4.94
C GLU A 38 15.53 -3.72 -4.32
N ILE A 39 14.57 -3.68 -3.37
CA ILE A 39 14.22 -2.45 -2.65
C ILE A 39 15.42 -2.00 -1.82
N GLN A 40 15.99 -2.91 -1.02
CA GLN A 40 17.15 -2.60 -0.18
C GLN A 40 18.33 -2.13 -1.03
N SER A 41 18.63 -2.84 -2.11
CA SER A 41 19.74 -2.50 -3.01
C SER A 41 19.52 -1.14 -3.69
N SER A 42 18.30 -0.85 -4.14
CA SER A 42 17.96 0.44 -4.75
C SER A 42 18.12 1.60 -3.75
N CYS A 43 17.65 1.42 -2.50
CA CYS A 43 17.81 2.40 -1.44
C CYS A 43 19.30 2.64 -1.09
N LEU A 44 20.10 1.58 -0.97
CA LEU A 44 21.53 1.69 -0.66
C LEU A 44 22.34 2.34 -1.78
N THR A 45 21.91 2.18 -3.02
CA THR A 45 22.61 2.72 -4.20
C THR A 45 22.06 4.07 -4.67
N GLY A 46 21.01 4.60 -4.02
CA GLY A 46 20.34 5.84 -4.42
C GLY A 46 19.65 5.75 -5.78
N ARG A 47 19.32 4.54 -6.26
CA ARG A 47 18.69 4.31 -7.55
C ARG A 47 17.19 4.10 -7.40
N ARG A 48 16.45 4.39 -8.47
CA ARG A 48 15.03 4.04 -8.55
C ARG A 48 14.87 2.53 -8.62
N LEU A 49 13.77 2.04 -8.06
CA LEU A 49 13.38 0.64 -8.15
C LEU A 49 13.16 0.25 -9.63
N ASN A 50 13.58 -0.96 -10.00
CA ASN A 50 13.32 -1.49 -11.34
C ASN A 50 11.81 -1.68 -11.54
N LEU A 51 11.24 -1.10 -12.59
CA LEU A 51 9.79 -1.11 -12.86
C LEU A 51 9.25 -2.49 -13.22
N ASP A 52 10.11 -3.36 -13.76
CA ASP A 52 9.74 -4.74 -14.14
C ASP A 52 9.90 -5.73 -12.97
N GLY A 53 10.31 -5.25 -11.80
CA GLY A 53 10.53 -6.06 -10.60
C GLY A 53 9.23 -6.37 -9.83
N ALA A 54 9.27 -7.45 -9.05
CA ALA A 54 8.14 -7.87 -8.21
C ALA A 54 7.77 -6.80 -7.17
N ALA A 55 8.76 -6.09 -6.62
CA ALA A 55 8.50 -4.98 -5.71
C ALA A 55 7.76 -3.83 -6.39
N ALA A 56 8.11 -3.50 -7.63
CA ALA A 56 7.46 -2.43 -8.38
C ALA A 56 6.00 -2.79 -8.70
N ALA A 57 5.74 -4.05 -9.08
CA ALA A 57 4.37 -4.54 -9.29
C ALA A 57 3.51 -4.44 -8.00
N GLU A 58 4.06 -4.79 -6.84
CA GLU A 58 3.36 -4.66 -5.56
C GLU A 58 3.05 -3.20 -5.21
N VAL A 59 4.04 -2.32 -5.36
CA VAL A 59 3.90 -0.88 -5.10
C VAL A 59 2.90 -0.26 -6.08
N ALA A 60 2.93 -0.64 -7.35
CA ALA A 60 1.97 -0.19 -8.36
C ALA A 60 0.53 -0.59 -8.01
N ARG A 61 0.33 -1.83 -7.55
CA ARG A 61 -0.98 -2.32 -7.09
C ARG A 61 -1.52 -1.54 -5.89
N ILE A 62 -0.66 -1.23 -4.91
CA ILE A 62 -1.03 -0.41 -3.74
C ILE A 62 -1.38 1.01 -4.17
N THR A 63 -0.58 1.59 -5.07
CA THR A 63 -0.79 2.93 -5.62
C THR A 63 -2.11 3.00 -6.38
N GLY A 64 -2.42 2.00 -7.21
CA GLY A 64 -3.71 1.91 -7.91
C GLY A 64 -4.90 1.90 -6.94
N LYS A 65 -4.84 1.10 -5.87
CA LYS A 65 -5.90 1.09 -4.84
C LYS A 65 -6.03 2.43 -4.11
N LEU A 66 -4.93 3.11 -3.85
CA LEU A 66 -4.93 4.43 -3.22
C LEU A 66 -5.61 5.46 -4.13
N LEU A 67 -5.27 5.48 -5.41
CA LEU A 67 -5.86 6.38 -6.40
C LEU A 67 -7.37 6.10 -6.57
N SER A 68 -7.78 4.84 -6.69
CA SER A 68 -9.21 4.46 -6.79
C SER A 68 -10.04 4.77 -5.54
N ARG A 69 -9.41 4.95 -4.37
CA ARG A 69 -10.11 5.44 -3.17
C ARG A 69 -10.28 6.96 -3.23
N HIS A 70 -9.26 7.68 -3.66
CA HIS A 70 -9.32 9.13 -3.82
C HIS A 70 -10.39 9.55 -4.84
N SER A 71 -10.60 8.77 -5.92
CA SER A 71 -11.66 9.04 -6.90
C SER A 71 -13.07 8.93 -6.30
N ARG A 72 -13.30 7.99 -5.37
CA ARG A 72 -14.63 7.79 -4.75
C ARG A 72 -14.99 8.87 -3.75
N ASP A 73 -14.02 9.37 -2.99
CA ASP A 73 -14.23 10.49 -2.08
C ASP A 73 -14.55 11.80 -2.83
N GLN A 74 -14.18 11.94 -4.12
CA GLN A 74 -14.53 13.10 -4.94
C GLN A 74 -15.95 13.06 -5.53
N ASP A 75 -16.54 11.87 -5.74
CA ASP A 75 -17.88 11.74 -6.33
C ASP A 75 -19.00 11.92 -5.29
N ASP A 76 -18.78 11.51 -4.03
CA ASP A 76 -19.72 11.78 -2.94
C ASP A 76 -19.83 13.28 -2.58
N GLY A 77 -18.84 14.09 -2.99
CA GLY A 77 -18.87 15.55 -2.88
C GLY A 77 -19.71 16.27 -3.94
N LYS A 78 -20.24 15.57 -4.96
CA LYS A 78 -21.01 16.18 -6.06
C LYS A 78 -22.51 15.87 -6.04
N ARG A 79 -23.01 15.12 -5.06
CA ARG A 79 -24.47 14.89 -4.92
C ARG A 79 -25.12 15.96 -4.05
N VAL A 80 -25.00 17.23 -4.44
CA VAL A 80 -25.76 18.35 -3.85
C VAL A 80 -26.30 19.24 -4.97
N VAL A 81 -27.64 19.28 -5.02
CA VAL A 81 -28.56 20.11 -5.83
C VAL A 81 -28.67 19.77 -7.31
N ARG A 82 -29.71 19.01 -7.66
CA ARG A 82 -30.92 19.56 -8.31
C ARG A 82 -32.10 18.60 -8.13
#